data_AF-A0A2R7QL82-F1
#
_entry.id   AF-A0A2R7QL82-F1
#
_cell.length_a   1.000
_cell.length_b   1.000
_cell.length_c   1.000
_cell.angle_alpha   90.00
_cell.angle_beta   90.00
_cell.angle_gamma   90.00
#
_symmetry.space_group_name_H-M   'P 1'
#
loop_
_entity.id
_entity.type
_entity.pdbx_description
1 polymer ?
#
loop_
_entity_poly.entity_id
_entity_poly.type
_entity_poly.pdbx_seq_one_letter_code
_entity_poly.pdbx_strand_id
1 'polypeptide(L)'
;MSGIDDLMAESNERWTVAMRRAKGVQDNGLGEAIKTYYTRYFPFGLALSVAVGAVIGALTFPDIADKGPILLAFGISLAACTAVIGGLIYNAKKVVPAVQSGKIDVLLSLESAERKRIRRQIAGKAPLDAERLPVIRAAAVQLRKNVATQLLVQPMIPLFFIPQALNFAQRGDSLFGWLMTIGAAVMVIGLGFLTRDFRRAGHFLALTREHAGPS
;
A
#
# COMPACT_ATOMS: atom_id res chain seq x y z
N MET A 1 45.06 12.92 -11.84
CA MET A 1 44.28 11.89 -11.11
C MET A 1 43.17 12.50 -10.22
N SER A 2 42.74 13.76 -10.43
CA SER A 2 41.81 14.45 -9.50
C SER A 2 40.32 14.08 -9.63
N GLY A 3 39.90 13.49 -10.75
CA GLY A 3 38.47 13.23 -11.00
C GLY A 3 37.88 12.05 -10.21
N ILE A 4 38.70 11.08 -9.80
CA ILE A 4 38.21 9.93 -9.00
C ILE A 4 37.97 10.37 -7.55
N ASP A 5 38.86 11.20 -7.00
CA ASP A 5 38.74 11.70 -5.63
C ASP A 5 37.50 12.59 -5.47
N ASP A 6 37.17 13.39 -6.48
CA ASP A 6 35.99 14.26 -6.50
C ASP A 6 34.68 13.45 -6.52
N LEU A 7 34.61 12.39 -7.34
CA LEU A 7 33.47 11.46 -7.36
C LEU A 7 33.30 10.69 -6.05
N MET A 8 34.42 10.31 -5.41
CA MET A 8 34.40 9.64 -4.11
C MET A 8 33.93 10.59 -3.00
N ALA A 9 34.35 11.86 -3.03
CA ALA A 9 33.92 12.88 -2.09
C ALA A 9 32.41 13.18 -2.22
N GLU A 10 31.91 13.36 -3.44
CA GLU A 10 30.48 13.60 -3.70
C GLU A 10 29.62 12.41 -3.24
N SER A 11 30.06 11.19 -3.55
CA SER A 11 29.39 9.97 -3.09
C SER A 11 29.31 9.93 -1.55
N ASN A 12 30.41 10.20 -0.86
CA ASN A 12 30.45 10.18 0.60
C ASN A 12 29.57 11.26 1.24
N GLU A 13 29.48 12.44 0.64
CA GLU A 13 28.58 13.50 1.07
C GLU A 13 27.11 13.06 0.96
N ARG A 14 26.70 12.47 -0.17
CA ARG A 14 25.34 11.95 -0.38
C ARG A 14 24.94 10.90 0.65
N TRP A 15 25.86 9.99 0.98
CA TRP A 15 25.66 8.98 2.02
C TRP A 15 25.58 9.58 3.42
N THR A 16 26.39 10.60 3.72
CA THR A 16 26.33 11.31 5.00
C THR A 16 24.99 12.02 5.19
N VAL A 17 24.46 12.64 4.12
CA VAL A 17 23.13 13.25 4.13
C VAL A 17 22.03 12.19 4.32
N ALA A 18 22.12 11.06 3.60
CA ALA A 18 21.18 9.96 3.75
C ALA A 18 21.19 9.39 5.19
N MET A 19 22.37 9.23 5.79
CA MET A 19 22.54 8.77 7.17
C MET A 19 21.92 9.75 8.17
N ARG A 20 22.07 11.06 7.96
CA ARG A 20 21.43 12.09 8.77
C ARG A 20 19.90 11.99 8.69
N ARG A 21 19.34 11.73 7.49
CA ARG A 21 17.90 11.56 7.27
C ARG A 21 17.35 10.24 7.83
N ALA A 22 18.19 9.21 7.95
CA ALA A 22 17.82 7.92 8.51
C ALA A 22 17.64 7.95 10.04
N LYS A 23 18.24 8.93 10.73
CA LYS A 23 18.11 9.06 12.19
C LYS A 23 16.65 9.29 12.59
N GLY A 24 16.18 8.52 13.57
CA GLY A 24 14.81 8.59 14.09
C GLY A 24 13.75 8.00 13.16
N VAL A 25 14.15 7.28 12.10
CA VAL A 25 13.19 6.55 11.26
C VAL A 25 12.92 5.17 11.86
N GLN A 26 11.67 4.90 12.23
CA GLN A 26 11.28 3.68 12.93
C GLN A 26 9.86 3.21 12.57
N ASP A 27 9.70 1.89 12.48
CA ASP A 27 8.40 1.22 12.41
C ASP A 27 7.94 0.84 13.82
N ASN A 28 6.84 1.45 14.27
CA ASN A 28 6.29 1.30 15.61
C ASN A 28 5.07 0.37 15.66
N GLY A 29 4.85 -0.46 14.63
CA GLY A 29 3.72 -1.41 14.61
C GLY A 29 2.85 -1.31 13.36
N LEU A 30 3.41 -0.86 12.24
CA LEU A 30 2.69 -0.72 10.98
C LEU A 30 2.04 -2.03 10.51
N GLY A 31 2.70 -3.17 10.76
CA GLY A 31 2.18 -4.50 10.47
C GLY A 31 0.85 -4.79 11.18
N GLU A 32 0.77 -4.49 12.47
CA GLU A 32 -0.43 -4.74 13.27
C GLU A 32 -1.55 -3.77 12.92
N ALA A 33 -1.22 -2.51 12.63
CA ALA A 33 -2.19 -1.53 12.16
C ALA A 33 -2.88 -1.97 10.86
N ILE A 34 -2.11 -2.47 9.88
CA ILE A 34 -2.66 -2.97 8.61
C ILE A 34 -3.45 -4.28 8.81
N LYS A 35 -2.94 -5.19 9.63
CA LYS A 35 -3.67 -6.44 9.96
C LYS A 35 -5.03 -6.12 10.56
N THR A 36 -5.07 -5.27 11.59
CA THR A 36 -6.31 -4.86 12.27
C THR A 36 -7.30 -4.21 11.30
N TYR A 37 -6.81 -3.38 10.36
CA TYR A 37 -7.65 -2.79 9.33
C TYR A 37 -8.38 -3.86 8.51
N TYR A 38 -7.65 -4.80 7.93
CA TYR A 38 -8.22 -5.80 7.04
C TYR A 38 -9.01 -6.90 7.75
N THR A 39 -8.72 -7.21 9.01
CA THR A 39 -9.46 -8.24 9.75
C THR A 39 -10.69 -7.71 10.44
N ARG A 40 -10.74 -6.41 10.78
CA ARG A 40 -11.82 -5.83 11.61
C ARG A 40 -12.53 -4.68 10.94
N TYR A 41 -11.82 -3.62 10.56
CA TYR A 41 -12.45 -2.38 10.10
C TYR A 41 -13.00 -2.49 8.68
N PHE A 42 -12.22 -3.03 7.76
CA PHE A 42 -12.61 -3.19 6.36
C PHE A 42 -13.83 -4.11 6.19
N PRO A 43 -13.86 -5.37 6.72
CA PRO A 43 -15.02 -6.25 6.52
C PRO A 43 -16.28 -5.71 7.18
N PHE A 44 -16.17 -5.12 8.38
CA PHE A 44 -17.30 -4.52 9.06
C PHE A 44 -17.85 -3.31 8.32
N GLY A 45 -16.96 -2.41 7.86
CA GLY A 45 -17.34 -1.26 7.05
C GLY A 45 -17.98 -1.66 5.73
N LEU A 46 -17.42 -2.67 5.05
CA LEU A 46 -17.98 -3.22 3.81
C LEU A 46 -19.38 -3.78 4.03
N ALA A 47 -19.57 -4.64 5.04
CA ALA A 47 -20.86 -5.25 5.33
C ALA A 47 -21.92 -4.19 5.69
N LEU A 48 -21.57 -3.23 6.54
CA LEU A 48 -22.47 -2.13 6.92
C LEU A 48 -22.86 -1.27 5.71
N SER A 49 -21.90 -0.90 4.87
CA SER A 49 -22.16 -0.05 3.71
C SER A 49 -22.98 -0.76 2.64
N VAL A 50 -22.77 -2.07 2.44
CA VAL A 50 -23.60 -2.87 1.53
C VAL A 50 -25.04 -2.93 2.06
N ALA A 51 -25.25 -3.18 3.36
CA ALA A 51 -26.57 -3.22 3.96
C ALA A 51 -27.29 -1.86 3.85
N VAL A 52 -26.61 -0.77 4.19
CA VAL A 52 -27.16 0.60 4.09
C VAL A 52 -27.48 0.96 2.63
N GLY A 53 -26.58 0.66 1.69
CA GLY A 53 -26.82 0.97 0.28
C GLY A 53 -27.92 0.12 -0.35
N ALA A 54 -28.12 -1.12 0.11
CA ALA A 54 -29.26 -1.93 -0.28
C ALA A 54 -30.60 -1.33 0.21
N VAL A 55 -30.66 -0.84 1.45
CA VAL A 55 -31.84 -0.14 2.00
C VAL A 55 -32.13 1.13 1.19
N ILE A 56 -31.11 1.97 0.95
CA ILE A 56 -31.25 3.20 0.16
C ILE A 56 -31.73 2.88 -1.27
N GLY A 57 -31.12 1.88 -1.92
CA GLY A 57 -31.53 1.44 -3.25
C GLY A 57 -32.99 0.99 -3.29
N ALA A 58 -33.46 0.27 -2.26
CA ALA A 58 -34.83 -0.24 -2.21
C ALA A 58 -35.85 0.89 -2.10
N LEU A 59 -35.51 1.95 -1.37
CA LEU A 59 -36.32 3.17 -1.25
C LEU A 59 -36.30 4.02 -2.54
N THR A 60 -35.17 4.05 -3.24
CA THR A 60 -34.99 4.87 -4.45
C THR A 60 -35.67 4.25 -5.68
N PHE A 61 -35.72 2.91 -5.76
CA PHE A 61 -36.27 2.18 -6.90
C PHE A 61 -37.41 1.23 -6.48
N PRO A 62 -38.60 1.77 -6.14
CA PRO A 62 -39.72 0.97 -5.64
C PRO A 62 -40.34 0.04 -6.70
N ASP A 63 -40.25 0.35 -7.99
CA ASP A 63 -41.06 -0.31 -9.04
C ASP A 63 -40.29 -1.26 -9.96
N ILE A 64 -39.01 -1.53 -9.68
CA ILE A 64 -38.20 -2.46 -10.50
C ILE A 64 -38.54 -3.91 -10.11
N ALA A 65 -38.92 -4.74 -11.09
CA ALA A 65 -39.31 -6.14 -10.87
C ALA A 65 -38.15 -7.05 -10.43
N ASP A 66 -36.92 -6.78 -10.91
CA ASP A 66 -35.69 -7.48 -10.48
C ASP A 66 -34.71 -6.49 -9.82
N LYS A 67 -34.90 -6.25 -8.52
CA LYS A 67 -34.11 -5.26 -7.77
C LYS A 67 -32.74 -5.78 -7.36
N GLY A 68 -32.55 -7.10 -7.25
CA GLY A 68 -31.38 -7.71 -6.60
C GLY A 68 -30.04 -7.17 -7.11
N PRO A 69 -29.77 -7.22 -8.43
CA PRO A 69 -28.51 -6.73 -9.00
C PRO A 69 -28.29 -5.22 -8.80
N ILE A 70 -29.34 -4.41 -8.92
CA ILE A 70 -29.28 -2.95 -8.77
C ILE A 70 -29.02 -2.56 -7.31
N LEU A 71 -29.69 -3.21 -6.35
CA LEU A 71 -29.48 -2.97 -4.92
C LEU A 71 -28.06 -3.33 -4.49
N LEU A 72 -27.56 -4.47 -4.98
CA LEU A 72 -26.21 -4.93 -4.70
C LEU A 72 -25.15 -4.02 -5.32
N ALA A 73 -25.38 -3.54 -6.56
CA ALA A 73 -24.51 -2.55 -7.20
C ALA A 73 -24.46 -1.23 -6.41
N PHE A 74 -25.62 -0.71 -5.98
CA PHE A 74 -25.69 0.49 -5.13
C PHE A 74 -24.98 0.29 -3.79
N GLY A 75 -25.21 -0.84 -3.12
CA GLY A 75 -24.53 -1.22 -1.89
C GLY A 75 -23.01 -1.24 -2.03
N ILE A 76 -22.49 -1.86 -3.10
CA ILE A 76 -21.05 -1.94 -3.32
C ILE A 76 -20.46 -0.58 -3.72
N SER A 77 -21.16 0.23 -4.54
CA SER A 77 -20.70 1.58 -4.85
C SER A 77 -20.59 2.45 -3.59
N LEU A 78 -21.59 2.38 -2.70
CA LEU A 78 -21.52 3.06 -1.40
C LEU A 78 -20.38 2.50 -0.53
N ALA A 79 -20.18 1.18 -0.55
CA ALA A 79 -19.07 0.55 0.14
C ALA A 79 -17.70 0.99 -0.40
N ALA A 80 -17.56 1.20 -1.70
CA ALA A 80 -16.34 1.73 -2.29
C ALA A 80 -16.05 3.16 -1.76
N CYS A 81 -17.05 4.06 -1.78
CA CYS A 81 -16.90 5.42 -1.27
C CYS A 81 -16.57 5.47 0.23
N THR A 82 -17.30 4.69 1.04
CA THR A 82 -17.07 4.62 2.49
C THR A 82 -15.74 3.96 2.81
N ALA A 83 -15.30 2.97 2.03
CA ALA A 83 -13.95 2.43 2.14
C ALA A 83 -12.91 3.53 1.88
N VAL A 84 -13.06 4.37 0.85
CA VAL A 84 -12.13 5.51 0.58
C VAL A 84 -12.00 6.38 1.80
N ILE A 85 -13.12 6.89 2.28
CA ILE A 85 -13.15 7.82 3.40
C ILE A 85 -12.62 7.13 4.67
N GLY A 86 -13.10 5.93 4.97
CA GLY A 86 -12.70 5.16 6.14
C GLY A 86 -11.22 4.77 6.13
N GLY A 87 -10.70 4.36 4.97
CA GLY A 87 -9.30 4.03 4.74
C GLY A 87 -8.39 5.24 4.90
N LEU A 88 -8.78 6.42 4.38
CA LEU A 88 -8.03 7.67 4.58
C LEU A 88 -8.05 8.13 6.04
N ILE A 89 -9.20 8.06 6.71
CA ILE A 89 -9.32 8.38 8.14
C ILE A 89 -8.46 7.42 8.97
N TYR A 90 -8.51 6.12 8.69
CA TYR A 90 -7.70 5.12 9.36
C TYR A 90 -6.20 5.34 9.08
N ASN A 91 -5.84 5.72 7.85
CA ASN A 91 -4.48 6.05 7.49
C ASN A 91 -3.95 7.18 8.39
N ALA A 92 -4.68 8.29 8.45
CA ALA A 92 -4.31 9.46 9.23
C ALA A 92 -4.25 9.17 10.74
N LYS A 93 -5.19 8.37 11.27
CA LYS A 93 -5.31 8.13 12.71
C LYS A 93 -4.46 6.98 13.25
N LYS A 94 -4.13 5.98 12.42
CA LYS A 94 -3.51 4.72 12.88
C LYS A 94 -2.25 4.33 12.12
N VAL A 95 -2.19 4.52 10.80
CA VAL A 95 -1.05 4.07 9.98
C VAL A 95 0.07 5.11 9.95
N VAL A 96 -0.25 6.37 9.71
CA VAL A 96 0.75 7.47 9.74
C VAL A 96 1.42 7.59 11.11
N PRO A 97 0.69 7.56 12.25
CA PRO A 97 1.31 7.63 13.57
C PRO A 97 2.10 6.37 13.96
N ALA A 98 1.83 5.22 13.33
CA ALA A 98 2.56 3.98 13.59
C ALA A 98 3.98 3.96 12.97
N VAL A 99 4.40 5.04 12.31
CA VAL A 99 5.72 5.15 11.68
C VAL A 99 6.32 6.53 11.95
N GLN A 100 7.54 6.55 12.48
CA GLN A 100 8.37 7.75 12.43
C GLN A 100 9.10 7.72 11.08
N SER A 101 8.62 8.46 10.08
CA SER A 101 9.18 8.38 8.72
C SER A 101 10.28 9.40 8.43
N GLY A 102 10.64 10.25 9.40
CA GLY A 102 11.45 11.44 9.14
C GLY A 102 10.70 12.48 8.28
N LYS A 103 11.30 13.65 8.10
CA LYS A 103 10.73 14.75 7.29
C LYS A 103 10.93 14.56 5.78
N ILE A 104 11.99 13.88 5.38
CA ILE A 104 12.43 13.75 3.98
C ILE A 104 12.75 12.28 3.69
N ASP A 105 12.41 11.83 2.48
CA ASP A 105 12.79 10.50 1.99
C ASP A 105 14.32 10.33 2.06
N VAL A 106 14.75 9.25 2.72
CA VAL A 106 16.16 8.90 2.93
C VAL A 106 16.84 8.65 1.59
N LEU A 107 16.10 8.12 0.62
CA LEU A 107 16.61 7.78 -0.70
C LEU A 107 16.77 9.00 -1.63
N LEU A 108 16.22 10.17 -1.28
CA LEU A 108 16.19 11.33 -2.16
C LEU A 108 17.59 11.91 -2.44
N SER A 109 18.55 11.74 -1.51
CA SER A 109 19.94 12.20 -1.71
C SER A 109 20.82 11.22 -2.48
N LEU A 110 20.29 10.04 -2.85
CA LEU A 110 21.07 8.98 -3.49
C LEU A 110 20.82 8.92 -5.00
N GLU A 111 21.83 8.47 -5.74
CA GLU A 111 21.72 8.26 -7.18
C GLU A 111 20.73 7.12 -7.53
N SER A 112 20.27 7.09 -8.78
CA SER A 112 19.33 6.07 -9.27
C SER A 112 19.86 4.64 -9.09
N ALA A 113 21.16 4.42 -9.34
CA ALA A 113 21.82 3.14 -9.17
C ALA A 113 21.86 2.70 -7.69
N GLU A 114 22.15 3.62 -6.78
CA GLU A 114 22.19 3.39 -5.34
C GLU A 114 20.80 3.08 -4.78
N ARG A 115 19.79 3.86 -5.17
CA ARG A 115 18.38 3.60 -4.83
C ARG A 115 17.94 2.23 -5.31
N LYS A 116 18.31 1.85 -6.54
CA LYS A 116 18.01 0.51 -7.09
C LYS A 116 18.71 -0.60 -6.29
N ARG A 117 19.97 -0.39 -5.88
CA ARG A 117 20.73 -1.34 -5.05
C ARG A 117 20.05 -1.54 -3.68
N ILE A 118 19.68 -0.45 -3.00
CA ILE A 118 18.96 -0.51 -1.72
C ILE A 118 17.63 -1.26 -1.86
N ARG A 119 16.82 -0.93 -2.87
CA ARG A 119 15.55 -1.65 -3.12
C ARG A 119 15.76 -3.14 -3.36
N ARG A 120 16.84 -3.53 -4.05
CA ARG A 120 17.21 -4.94 -4.23
C ARG A 120 17.62 -5.60 -2.91
N GLN A 121 18.37 -4.91 -2.05
CA GLN A 121 18.74 -5.42 -0.72
C GLN A 121 17.52 -5.64 0.16
N ILE A 122 16.60 -4.67 0.22
CA ILE A 122 15.33 -4.80 0.96
C ILE A 122 14.49 -5.97 0.43
N ALA A 123 14.52 -6.20 -0.89
CA ALA A 123 13.84 -7.33 -1.52
C ALA A 123 14.57 -8.68 -1.38
N GLY A 124 15.73 -8.73 -0.72
CA GLY A 124 16.56 -9.93 -0.59
C GLY A 124 17.25 -10.38 -1.88
N LYS A 125 17.38 -9.49 -2.87
CA LYS A 125 17.95 -9.75 -4.22
C LYS A 125 19.41 -9.28 -4.39
N ALA A 126 20.03 -8.81 -3.31
CA ALA A 126 21.41 -8.32 -3.27
C ALA A 126 21.97 -8.48 -1.85
N PRO A 127 23.29 -8.68 -1.69
CA PRO A 127 23.92 -8.81 -0.38
C PRO A 127 23.78 -7.52 0.43
N LEU A 128 23.61 -7.69 1.75
CA LEU A 128 23.45 -6.59 2.70
C LEU A 128 24.77 -5.83 2.84
N ASP A 129 24.68 -4.50 2.86
CA ASP A 129 25.81 -3.61 3.10
C ASP A 129 25.75 -3.15 4.56
N ALA A 130 26.61 -3.72 5.41
CA ALA A 130 26.56 -3.52 6.87
C ALA A 130 26.82 -2.06 7.26
N GLU A 131 27.73 -1.37 6.58
CA GLU A 131 28.06 0.03 6.84
C GLU A 131 26.86 0.96 6.59
N ARG A 132 26.02 0.59 5.62
CA ARG A 132 24.87 1.40 5.16
C ARG A 132 23.54 0.91 5.74
N LEU A 133 23.60 -0.03 6.69
CA LEU A 133 22.41 -0.68 7.25
C LEU A 133 21.38 0.29 7.84
N PRO A 134 21.75 1.37 8.56
CA PRO A 134 20.76 2.31 9.09
C PRO A 134 19.98 3.03 7.99
N VAL A 135 20.64 3.38 6.89
CA VAL A 135 20.02 4.00 5.70
C VAL A 135 19.07 3.01 5.02
N ILE A 136 19.49 1.76 4.84
CA ILE A 136 18.67 0.70 4.22
C ILE A 136 17.44 0.40 5.08
N ARG A 137 17.59 0.31 6.41
CA ARG A 137 16.46 0.14 7.35
C ARG A 137 15.48 1.30 7.28
N ALA A 138 15.97 2.55 7.32
CA ALA A 138 15.12 3.73 7.21
C ALA A 138 14.34 3.76 5.88
N ALA A 139 15.02 3.43 4.77
CA ALA A 139 14.38 3.30 3.46
C ALA A 139 13.32 2.18 3.43
N ALA A 140 13.58 1.04 4.09
CA ALA A 140 12.60 -0.04 4.21
C ALA A 140 11.35 0.38 5.01
N VAL A 141 11.51 1.15 6.09
CA VAL A 141 10.39 1.71 6.86
C VAL A 141 9.55 2.66 6.00
N GLN A 142 10.20 3.59 5.28
CA GLN A 142 9.51 4.55 4.40
C GLN A 142 8.78 3.83 3.25
N LEU A 143 9.43 2.84 2.62
CA LEU A 143 8.80 1.99 1.60
C LEU A 143 7.58 1.25 2.17
N ARG A 144 7.73 0.64 3.35
CA ARG A 144 6.65 -0.10 4.00
C ARG A 144 5.46 0.81 4.31
N LYS A 145 5.69 2.05 4.77
CA LYS A 145 4.65 3.08 4.99
C LYS A 145 3.91 3.44 3.70
N ASN A 146 4.65 3.65 2.61
CA ASN A 146 4.06 3.98 1.32
C ASN A 146 3.18 2.83 0.80
N VAL A 147 3.68 1.59 0.88
CA VAL A 147 2.89 0.40 0.51
C VAL A 147 1.69 0.22 1.44
N ALA A 148 1.82 0.50 2.73
CA ALA A 148 0.70 0.46 3.68
C ALA A 148 -0.42 1.42 3.30
N THR A 149 -0.06 2.65 2.93
CA THR A 149 -1.03 3.66 2.45
C THR A 149 -1.71 3.19 1.16
N GLN A 150 -0.95 2.63 0.22
CA GLN A 150 -1.51 2.08 -1.01
C GLN A 150 -2.46 0.91 -0.74
N LEU A 151 -2.10 0.00 0.18
CA LEU A 151 -2.98 -1.09 0.59
C LEU A 151 -4.31 -0.56 1.18
N LEU A 152 -4.30 0.55 1.92
CA LEU A 152 -5.55 1.11 2.42
C LEU A 152 -6.48 1.60 1.31
N VAL A 153 -5.94 2.19 0.23
CA VAL A 153 -6.71 2.90 -0.80
C VAL A 153 -7.00 2.02 -2.03
N GLN A 154 -6.03 1.23 -2.47
CA GLN A 154 -6.11 0.49 -3.72
C GLN A 154 -7.24 -0.57 -3.79
N PRO A 155 -7.67 -1.23 -2.70
CA PRO A 155 -8.82 -2.15 -2.72
C PRO A 155 -10.15 -1.52 -3.10
N MET A 156 -10.27 -0.18 -3.11
CA MET A 156 -11.50 0.49 -3.54
C MET A 156 -11.75 0.38 -5.04
N ILE A 157 -10.67 0.36 -5.82
CA ILE A 157 -10.77 0.31 -7.28
C ILE A 157 -11.48 -0.99 -7.70
N PRO A 158 -11.06 -2.21 -7.29
CA PRO A 158 -11.80 -3.41 -7.66
C PRO A 158 -13.23 -3.42 -7.10
N LEU A 159 -13.51 -2.83 -5.93
CA LEU A 159 -14.89 -2.70 -5.44
C LEU A 159 -15.79 -1.91 -6.40
N PHE A 160 -15.26 -0.92 -7.11
CA PHE A 160 -16.04 -0.17 -8.09
C PHE A 160 -16.24 -0.93 -9.41
N PHE A 161 -15.23 -1.70 -9.83
CA PHE A 161 -15.24 -2.38 -11.14
C PHE A 161 -15.92 -3.75 -11.12
N ILE A 162 -15.84 -4.52 -10.02
CA ILE A 162 -16.42 -5.87 -9.93
C ILE A 162 -17.94 -5.88 -10.16
N PRO A 163 -18.75 -4.99 -9.54
CA PRO A 163 -20.20 -4.98 -9.78
C PRO A 163 -20.54 -4.64 -11.22
N GLN A 164 -19.75 -3.76 -11.87
CA GLN A 164 -19.94 -3.42 -13.27
C GLN A 164 -19.61 -4.61 -14.16
N ALA A 165 -18.47 -5.26 -13.94
CA ALA A 165 -18.08 -6.46 -14.67
C ALA A 165 -19.14 -7.57 -14.57
N LEU A 166 -19.70 -7.81 -13.37
CA LEU A 166 -20.77 -8.78 -13.17
C LEU A 166 -22.06 -8.39 -13.89
N ASN A 167 -22.47 -7.13 -13.82
CA ASN A 167 -23.65 -6.64 -14.55
C ASN A 167 -23.49 -6.76 -16.08
N PHE A 168 -22.29 -6.46 -16.62
CA PHE A 168 -22.02 -6.61 -18.05
C PHE A 168 -21.94 -8.08 -18.48
N ALA A 169 -21.33 -8.94 -17.67
CA ALA A 169 -21.27 -10.38 -17.94
C ALA A 169 -22.66 -11.04 -17.98
N GLN A 170 -23.58 -10.59 -17.12
CA GLN A 170 -24.96 -11.08 -17.11
C GLN A 170 -25.78 -10.66 -18.34
N ARG A 171 -25.41 -9.56 -19.02
CA ARG A 171 -26.11 -9.04 -20.20
C ARG A 171 -25.68 -9.69 -21.52
N GLY A 172 -24.82 -10.71 -21.48
CA GLY A 172 -24.32 -11.44 -22.65
C GLY A 172 -22.83 -11.20 -22.94
N ASP A 173 -22.30 -11.95 -23.91
CA ASP A 173 -20.88 -12.08 -24.26
C ASP A 173 -20.31 -10.81 -24.92
N SER A 174 -20.27 -9.72 -24.14
CA SER A 174 -19.72 -8.45 -24.56
C SER A 174 -18.22 -8.43 -24.32
N LEU A 175 -17.44 -8.14 -25.36
CA LEU A 175 -16.00 -7.88 -25.27
C LEU A 175 -15.66 -6.93 -24.10
N PHE A 176 -16.54 -5.97 -23.83
CA PHE A 176 -16.42 -5.02 -22.72
C PHE A 176 -16.51 -5.68 -21.34
N GLY A 177 -17.42 -6.63 -21.13
CA GLY A 177 -17.51 -7.41 -19.88
C GLY A 177 -16.25 -8.23 -19.61
N TRP A 178 -15.67 -8.83 -20.65
CA TRP A 178 -14.37 -9.53 -20.55
C TRP A 178 -13.22 -8.60 -20.21
N LEU A 179 -13.12 -7.44 -20.87
CA LEU A 179 -12.09 -6.44 -20.57
C LEU A 179 -12.18 -5.94 -19.12
N MET A 180 -13.40 -5.68 -18.63
CA MET A 180 -13.63 -5.26 -17.24
C MET A 180 -13.26 -6.37 -16.23
N THR A 181 -13.57 -7.62 -16.55
CA THR A 181 -13.21 -8.79 -15.72
C THR A 181 -11.70 -8.99 -15.65
N ILE A 182 -11.00 -8.92 -16.81
CA ILE A 182 -9.54 -8.97 -16.87
C ILE A 182 -8.92 -7.81 -16.08
N GLY A 183 -9.46 -6.59 -16.24
CA GLY A 183 -9.04 -5.42 -15.48
C GLY A 183 -9.15 -5.63 -13.97
N ALA A 184 -10.29 -6.14 -13.49
CA ALA A 184 -10.48 -6.47 -12.08
C ALA A 184 -9.49 -7.54 -11.60
N ALA A 185 -9.25 -8.59 -12.39
CA ALA A 185 -8.27 -9.62 -12.06
C ALA A 185 -6.84 -9.06 -11.95
N VAL A 186 -6.43 -8.21 -12.89
CA VAL A 186 -5.13 -7.52 -12.85
C VAL A 186 -4.98 -6.67 -11.58
N MET A 187 -6.05 -5.96 -11.18
CA MET A 187 -6.04 -5.16 -9.94
C MET A 187 -5.88 -6.03 -8.70
N VAL A 188 -6.58 -7.18 -8.63
CA VAL A 188 -6.45 -8.14 -7.51
C VAL A 188 -5.03 -8.72 -7.45
N ILE A 189 -4.45 -9.07 -8.61
CA ILE A 189 -3.04 -9.51 -8.69
C ILE A 189 -2.10 -8.40 -8.18
N GLY A 190 -2.35 -7.15 -8.57
CA GLY A 190 -1.61 -5.98 -8.09
C GLY A 190 -1.63 -5.85 -6.56
N LEU A 191 -2.79 -6.05 -5.92
CA LEU A 191 -2.91 -6.08 -4.45
C LEU A 191 -2.08 -7.21 -3.82
N GLY A 192 -2.01 -8.37 -4.48
CA GLY A 192 -1.13 -9.47 -4.08
C GLY A 192 0.35 -9.07 -4.08
N PHE A 193 0.79 -8.36 -5.12
CA PHE A 193 2.17 -7.83 -5.19
C PHE A 193 2.45 -6.81 -4.09
N LEU A 194 1.54 -5.86 -3.83
CA LEU A 194 1.69 -4.90 -2.74
C LEU A 194 1.78 -5.58 -1.38
N THR A 195 0.93 -6.58 -1.13
CA THR A 195 0.94 -7.36 0.11
C THR A 195 2.27 -8.09 0.28
N ARG A 196 2.80 -8.68 -0.80
CA ARG A 196 4.10 -9.34 -0.82
C ARG A 196 5.23 -8.35 -0.53
N ASP A 197 5.22 -7.17 -1.13
CA ASP A 197 6.25 -6.15 -0.92
C ASP A 197 6.21 -5.59 0.51
N PHE A 198 5.01 -5.39 1.06
CA PHE A 198 4.80 -5.03 2.46
C PHE A 198 5.39 -6.07 3.42
N ARG A 199 5.12 -7.35 3.17
CA ARG A 199 5.65 -8.47 3.97
C ARG A 199 7.17 -8.57 3.87
N ARG A 200 7.73 -8.39 2.66
CA ARG A 200 9.19 -8.42 2.43
C ARG A 200 9.90 -7.31 3.19
N ALA A 201 9.40 -6.08 3.10
CA ALA A 201 9.96 -4.97 3.86
C ALA A 201 9.87 -5.22 5.38
N GLY A 202 8.74 -5.77 5.86
CA GLY A 202 8.58 -6.13 7.27
C GLY A 202 9.53 -7.23 7.73
N HIS A 203 9.71 -8.28 6.92
CA HIS A 203 10.64 -9.36 7.21
C HIS A 203 12.10 -8.88 7.23
N PHE A 204 12.48 -8.02 6.27
CA PHE A 204 13.78 -7.37 6.24
C PHE A 204 14.06 -6.56 7.53
N LEU A 205 13.07 -5.78 8.00
CA LEU A 205 13.19 -5.00 9.23
C LEU A 205 13.32 -5.88 10.48
N ALA A 206 12.64 -7.03 10.51
CA ALA A 206 12.74 -8.00 11.59
C ALA A 206 14.14 -8.65 11.64
N LEU A 207 14.64 -9.13 10.50
CA LEU A 207 15.97 -9.75 10.39
C LEU A 207 17.10 -8.79 10.76
N THR A 208 16.98 -7.52 10.37
CA THR A 208 18.04 -6.54 10.59
C THR A 208 17.98 -5.89 11.98
N ARG A 209 17.03 -6.30 12.85
CA ARG A 209 16.83 -5.70 14.18
C ARG A 209 17.99 -6.02 15.13
N GLU A 210 18.52 -7.23 15.05
CA GLU A 210 19.64 -7.70 15.89
C GLU A 210 20.96 -7.00 15.54
N HIS A 211 21.12 -6.60 14.27
CA HIS A 211 22.32 -5.94 13.76
C HIS A 211 22.35 -4.43 14.05
N ALA A 212 21.27 -3.87 14.62
CA ALA A 212 21.15 -2.43 14.84
C ALA A 212 21.75 -1.96 16.18
N GLY A 213 22.14 -2.87 17.08
CA GLY A 213 22.57 -2.54 18.44
C GLY A 213 21.43 -1.92 19.29
N PRO A 214 21.51 -1.98 20.63
CA PRO A 214 20.60 -1.23 21.47
C PRO A 214 20.85 0.27 21.26
N SER A 215 19.86 0.97 20.70
CA SER A 215 19.78 2.43 20.70
C SER A 215 19.41 2.95 22.07
#